data_AF-A0A7S1HHI1-F1
#
_entry.id   AF-A0A7S1HHI1-F1
#
_cell.length_a   1.000
_cell.length_b   1.000
_cell.length_c   1.000
_cell.angle_alpha   90.00
_cell.angle_beta   90.00
_cell.angle_gamma   90.00
#
_symmetry.space_group_name_H-M   'P 1'
#
loop_
_entity.id
_entity.type
_entity.pdbx_description
1 polymer ?
#
loop_
_entity_poly.entity_id
_entity_poly.type
_entity_poly.pdbx_seq_one_letter_code
_entity_poly.pdbx_strand_id
1 'polypeptide(L)'
;GAVAASVMGSMGGGLAELDEELAGRMYALQFVQPAHLDIKKPHSAHPALTLARKMLARVNQVHAPQEKLECVFRCARIIFRMLNEAGGGEGSADDFLPILIFTVLRSEAKRLHTTIEYVCSFRRASRLGGERHYYLVQLQAAVSFIHHMDSSSLTIDRDEFDRCLA
;
A
#
# COMPACT_ATOMS: atom_id res chain seq x y z
N GLY A 1 4.12 17.78 -2.12
CA GLY A 1 3.36 18.98 -1.70
C GLY A 1 2.08 19.10 -2.49
N ALA A 2 2.16 19.42 -3.79
CA ALA A 2 0.98 19.60 -4.65
C ALA A 2 0.45 18.31 -5.32
N VAL A 3 1.31 17.34 -5.62
CA VAL A 3 0.92 16.11 -6.35
C VAL A 3 -0.04 15.23 -5.54
N ALA A 4 0.15 15.14 -4.22
CA ALA A 4 -0.72 14.35 -3.35
C ALA A 4 -2.15 14.91 -3.29
N ALA A 5 -2.29 16.24 -3.27
CA ALA A 5 -3.57 16.93 -3.28
C ALA A 5 -4.29 16.80 -4.64
N SER A 6 -3.55 16.81 -5.76
CA SER A 6 -4.14 16.63 -7.10
C SER A 6 -4.67 15.22 -7.35
N VAL A 7 -4.05 14.17 -6.82
CA VAL A 7 -4.54 12.79 -6.99
C VAL A 7 -5.77 12.52 -6.11
N MET A 8 -5.83 13.09 -4.90
CA MET A 8 -6.99 12.93 -4.01
C MET A 8 -8.16 13.88 -4.32
N GLY A 9 -7.89 15.02 -4.97
CA GLY A 9 -8.93 16.01 -5.33
C GLY A 9 -9.80 15.63 -6.55
N SER A 10 -9.50 14.52 -7.24
CA SER A 10 -10.28 14.06 -8.40
C SER A 10 -11.47 13.15 -8.04
N MET A 11 -11.58 12.74 -6.77
CA MET A 11 -12.67 11.91 -6.29
C MET A 11 -13.55 12.79 -5.40
N GLY A 12 -14.76 13.12 -5.86
CA GLY A 12 -15.63 14.14 -5.27
C GLY A 12 -16.16 13.86 -3.85
N GLY A 13 -15.62 12.87 -3.15
CA GLY A 13 -16.02 12.42 -1.82
C GLY A 13 -15.08 12.87 -0.70
N GLY A 14 -15.58 12.87 0.53
CA GLY A 14 -14.75 13.14 1.71
C GLY A 14 -13.74 12.03 1.99
N LEU A 15 -12.66 12.29 2.75
CA LEU A 15 -11.64 11.28 3.09
C LEU A 15 -12.22 9.98 3.69
N ALA A 16 -13.34 10.09 4.42
CA ALA A 16 -14.03 8.94 4.99
C ALA A 16 -14.70 8.05 3.94
N GLU A 17 -15.25 8.66 2.88
CA GLU A 17 -15.88 7.96 1.75
C GLU A 17 -14.82 7.21 0.94
N LEU A 18 -13.69 7.88 0.66
CA LEU A 18 -12.53 7.23 0.01
C LEU A 18 -12.00 6.03 0.81
N ASP A 19 -12.01 6.14 2.13
CA ASP A 19 -11.61 5.03 3.00
C ASP A 19 -12.61 3.86 2.99
N GLU A 20 -13.91 4.15 2.81
CA GLU A 20 -14.95 3.14 2.67
C GLU A 20 -14.90 2.46 1.29
N GLU A 21 -14.72 3.23 0.22
CA GLU A 21 -14.52 2.72 -1.14
C GLU A 21 -13.27 1.83 -1.22
N LEU A 22 -12.15 2.29 -0.67
CA LEU A 22 -10.92 1.49 -0.60
C LEU A 22 -11.14 0.19 0.17
N ALA A 23 -11.86 0.22 1.30
CA ALA A 23 -12.16 -0.98 2.06
C ALA A 23 -13.02 -1.97 1.26
N GLY A 24 -14.01 -1.48 0.52
CA GLY A 24 -14.82 -2.29 -0.40
C GLY A 24 -13.98 -2.93 -1.51
N ARG A 25 -13.07 -2.15 -2.12
CA ARG A 25 -12.13 -2.65 -3.14
C ARG A 25 -11.21 -3.72 -2.57
N MET A 26 -10.63 -3.50 -1.39
CA MET A 26 -9.76 -4.47 -0.72
C MET A 26 -10.49 -5.78 -0.41
N TYR A 27 -11.78 -5.71 -0.06
CA TYR A 27 -12.61 -6.89 0.17
C TYR A 27 -12.91 -7.65 -1.13
N ALA A 28 -13.35 -6.96 -2.19
CA ALA A 28 -13.65 -7.59 -3.48
C ALA A 28 -12.42 -8.24 -4.14
N LEU A 29 -11.24 -7.65 -3.94
CA LEU A 29 -9.97 -8.10 -4.54
C LEU A 29 -9.23 -9.17 -3.70
N GLN A 30 -9.90 -9.83 -2.73
CA GLN A 30 -9.27 -10.88 -1.92
C GLN A 30 -8.85 -12.13 -2.72
N PHE A 31 -9.32 -12.29 -3.97
CA PHE A 31 -8.85 -13.38 -4.84
C PHE A 31 -7.45 -13.13 -5.40
N VAL A 32 -6.97 -11.87 -5.44
CA VAL A 32 -5.68 -11.50 -6.06
C VAL A 32 -4.52 -12.21 -5.38
N GLN A 33 -3.77 -13.00 -6.15
CA GLN A 33 -2.60 -13.73 -5.68
C GLN A 33 -1.32 -12.91 -5.94
N PRO A 34 -0.21 -13.18 -5.22
CA PRO A 34 1.07 -12.51 -5.46
C PRO A 34 1.52 -12.57 -6.92
N ALA A 35 1.27 -13.69 -7.60
CA ALA A 35 1.62 -13.87 -9.02
C ALA A 35 0.88 -12.92 -9.96
N HIS A 36 -0.35 -12.50 -9.63
CA HIS A 36 -1.10 -11.53 -10.44
C HIS A 36 -0.48 -10.12 -10.40
N LEU A 37 0.40 -9.86 -9.43
CA LEU A 37 1.16 -8.61 -9.26
C LEU A 37 2.65 -8.84 -9.62
N ASP A 38 2.99 -9.90 -10.34
CA ASP A 38 4.36 -10.25 -10.72
C ASP A 38 5.33 -10.44 -9.54
N ILE A 39 4.80 -10.75 -8.34
CA ILE A 39 5.63 -11.03 -7.16
C ILE A 39 6.27 -12.41 -7.30
N LYS A 40 7.60 -12.44 -7.34
CA LYS A 40 8.39 -13.66 -7.48
C LYS A 40 8.16 -14.63 -6.32
N LYS A 41 8.15 -15.93 -6.61
CA LYS A 41 7.96 -17.04 -5.65
C LYS A 41 8.78 -16.96 -4.35
N PRO A 42 10.07 -16.59 -4.34
CA PRO A 42 10.83 -16.50 -3.08
C PRO A 42 10.29 -15.40 -2.14
N HIS A 43 9.59 -14.39 -2.66
CA HIS A 43 8.99 -13.33 -1.86
C HIS A 43 7.55 -13.65 -1.44
N SER A 44 6.78 -14.35 -2.29
CA SER A 44 5.36 -14.60 -2.05
C SER A 44 5.05 -15.44 -0.80
N ALA A 45 5.95 -16.36 -0.43
CA ALA A 45 5.79 -17.22 0.75
C ALA A 45 6.58 -16.72 1.97
N HIS A 46 7.20 -15.55 1.89
CA HIS A 46 8.12 -15.10 2.92
C HIS A 46 7.40 -14.62 4.19
N PRO A 47 7.81 -15.04 5.40
CA PRO A 47 7.13 -14.69 6.65
C PRO A 47 7.11 -13.18 6.93
N ALA A 48 8.05 -12.42 6.35
CA ALA A 48 8.11 -10.98 6.46
C ALA A 48 6.86 -10.27 5.91
N LEU A 49 6.14 -10.85 4.93
CA LEU A 49 4.88 -10.28 4.44
C LEU A 49 3.83 -10.19 5.55
N THR A 50 3.74 -11.23 6.40
CA THR A 50 2.83 -11.22 7.55
C THR A 50 3.22 -10.15 8.56
N LEU A 51 4.53 -9.95 8.79
CA LEU A 51 5.02 -8.90 9.67
C LEU A 51 4.75 -7.50 9.11
N ALA A 52 4.98 -7.29 7.82
CA ALA A 52 4.70 -6.03 7.14
C ALA A 52 3.21 -5.65 7.23
N ARG A 53 2.31 -6.60 6.95
CA ARG A 53 0.85 -6.44 7.11
C ARG A 53 0.47 -6.02 8.52
N LYS A 54 0.99 -6.73 9.53
CA LYS A 54 0.74 -6.40 10.95
C LYS A 54 1.25 -5.02 11.30
N MET A 55 2.43 -4.63 10.83
CA MET A 55 2.98 -3.30 11.08
C MET A 55 2.16 -2.20 10.42
N LEU A 56 1.67 -2.41 9.20
CA LEU A 56 0.78 -1.45 8.55
C LEU A 56 -0.55 -1.33 9.28
N ALA A 57 -1.17 -2.44 9.71
CA ALA A 57 -2.45 -2.42 10.43
C ALA A 57 -2.41 -1.64 11.75
N ARG A 58 -1.23 -1.49 12.37
CA ARG A 58 -1.05 -0.68 13.59
C ARG A 58 -1.34 0.81 13.40
N VAL A 59 -1.41 1.33 12.16
CA VAL A 59 -1.84 2.72 11.92
C VAL A 59 -3.21 3.01 12.53
N ASN A 60 -4.07 2.00 12.66
CA ASN A 60 -5.40 2.09 13.30
C ASN A 60 -5.33 2.26 14.82
N GLN A 61 -4.23 1.84 15.45
CA GLN A 61 -4.10 1.73 16.91
C GLN A 61 -3.36 2.92 17.53
N VAL A 62 -2.74 3.76 16.69
CA VAL A 62 -1.94 4.91 17.13
C VAL A 62 -2.60 6.21 16.69
N HIS A 63 -2.49 7.23 17.53
CA HIS A 63 -3.15 8.52 17.29
C HIS A 63 -2.20 9.56 16.70
N ALA A 64 -0.94 9.61 17.16
CA ALA A 64 -0.03 10.66 16.74
C ALA A 64 0.41 10.48 15.28
N PRO A 65 0.50 11.59 14.49
CA PRO A 65 0.95 11.51 13.10
C PRO A 65 2.35 10.87 12.96
N GLN A 66 3.20 11.05 13.98
CA GLN A 66 4.54 10.45 13.98
C GLN A 66 4.51 8.94 14.09
N GLU A 67 3.64 8.42 14.94
CA GLU A 67 3.52 6.99 15.16
C GLU A 67 2.87 6.30 13.96
N LYS A 68 1.89 6.97 13.32
CA LYS A 68 1.31 6.50 12.06
C LYS A 68 2.37 6.39 10.96
N LEU A 69 3.18 7.44 10.78
CA LEU A 69 4.29 7.43 9.82
C LEU A 69 5.33 6.35 10.15
N GLU A 70 5.63 6.14 11.43
CA GLU A 70 6.58 5.11 11.86
C GLU A 70 6.06 3.70 11.56
N CYS A 71 4.75 3.46 11.64
CA CYS A 71 4.14 2.20 11.20
C CYS A 71 4.37 1.93 9.70
N VAL A 72 4.13 2.94 8.86
CA VAL A 72 4.38 2.88 7.40
C VAL A 72 5.87 2.64 7.11
N PHE A 73 6.74 3.39 7.79
CA PHE A 73 8.19 3.27 7.63
C PHE A 73 8.70 1.87 8.03
N ARG A 74 8.22 1.31 9.14
CA ARG A 74 8.59 -0.04 9.58
C ARG A 74 8.07 -1.11 8.63
N CYS A 75 6.85 -0.96 8.11
CA CYS A 75 6.32 -1.82 7.06
C CYS A 75 7.25 -1.85 5.84
N ALA A 76 7.62 -0.67 5.32
CA ALA A 76 8.53 -0.56 4.18
C ALA A 76 9.90 -1.22 4.46
N ARG A 77 10.50 -0.99 5.64
CA ARG A 77 11.78 -1.61 6.01
C ARG A 77 11.72 -3.13 6.07
N ILE A 78 10.61 -3.71 6.51
CA ILE A 78 10.41 -5.16 6.52
C ILE A 78 10.40 -5.70 5.09
N ILE A 79 9.72 -5.02 4.16
CA ILE A 79 9.68 -5.40 2.74
C ILE A 79 11.08 -5.32 2.12
N PHE A 80 11.82 -4.22 2.33
CA PHE A 80 13.18 -4.11 1.78
C PHE A 80 14.15 -5.15 2.33
N ARG A 81 14.08 -5.46 3.63
CA ARG A 81 14.90 -6.54 4.22
C ARG A 81 14.62 -7.87 3.55
N MET A 82 13.35 -8.20 3.38
CA MET A 82 12.92 -9.42 2.69
C MET A 82 13.42 -9.46 1.24
N LEU A 83 13.34 -8.36 0.50
CA LEU A 83 13.84 -8.28 -0.87
C LEU A 83 15.34 -8.57 -0.94
N ASN A 84 16.12 -7.98 -0.03
CA ASN A 84 17.57 -8.16 0.03
C ASN A 84 17.97 -9.59 0.46
N GLU A 85 17.19 -10.22 1.34
CA GLU A 85 17.44 -11.60 1.81
C GLU A 85 17.16 -12.65 0.72
N ALA A 86 16.10 -12.47 -0.05
CA ALA A 86 15.61 -13.45 -1.01
C ALA A 86 16.12 -13.24 -2.45
N GLY A 87 16.65 -12.06 -2.78
CA GLY A 87 17.02 -11.66 -4.14
C GLY A 87 18.52 -11.63 -4.48
N GLY A 88 19.42 -11.82 -3.51
CA GLY A 88 20.88 -11.78 -3.74
C GLY A 88 21.43 -10.41 -4.22
N GLY A 89 20.62 -9.36 -4.18
CA GLY A 89 20.95 -7.99 -4.60
C GLY A 89 20.07 -6.95 -3.90
N GLU A 90 20.37 -5.67 -4.08
CA GLU A 90 19.57 -4.56 -3.55
C GLU A 90 18.18 -4.57 -4.19
N GLY A 91 17.12 -4.77 -3.41
CA GLY A 91 15.74 -4.77 -3.90
C GLY A 91 15.41 -3.46 -4.64
N SER A 92 15.04 -3.56 -5.92
CA SER A 92 14.66 -2.40 -6.74
C SER A 92 13.30 -1.84 -6.28
N ALA A 93 13.04 -0.58 -6.63
CA ALA A 93 11.71 0.01 -6.55
C ALA A 93 10.65 -0.82 -7.31
N ASP A 94 11.07 -1.48 -8.40
CA ASP A 94 10.24 -2.35 -9.24
C ASP A 94 9.80 -3.63 -8.51
N ASP A 95 10.63 -4.14 -7.59
CA ASP A 95 10.26 -5.29 -6.75
C ASP A 95 9.48 -4.84 -5.49
N PHE A 96 9.65 -3.59 -5.05
CA PHE A 96 9.04 -3.07 -3.83
C PHE A 96 7.55 -2.75 -3.97
N LEU A 97 7.16 -1.98 -5.01
CA LEU A 97 5.79 -1.48 -5.12
C LEU A 97 4.74 -2.61 -5.23
N PRO A 98 4.93 -3.67 -6.03
CA PRO A 98 3.97 -4.77 -6.09
C PRO A 98 3.78 -5.46 -4.74
N ILE A 99 4.87 -5.62 -3.98
CA ILE A 99 4.82 -6.20 -2.63
C ILE A 99 4.08 -5.27 -1.65
N LEU A 100 4.29 -3.95 -1.76
CA LEU A 100 3.55 -2.98 -0.96
C LEU A 100 2.06 -3.00 -1.30
N ILE A 101 1.68 -3.03 -2.58
CA ILE A 101 0.29 -3.17 -3.03
C ILE A 101 -0.34 -4.42 -2.42
N PHE A 102 0.32 -5.57 -2.55
CA PHE A 102 -0.18 -6.82 -1.97
C PHE A 102 -0.27 -6.74 -0.43
N THR A 103 0.70 -6.10 0.23
CA THR A 103 0.71 -5.90 1.68
C THR A 103 -0.47 -5.05 2.12
N VAL A 104 -0.75 -3.94 1.42
CA VAL A 104 -1.91 -3.07 1.69
C VAL A 104 -3.20 -3.85 1.47
N LEU A 105 -3.33 -4.51 0.32
CA LEU A 105 -4.51 -5.29 -0.08
C LEU A 105 -4.88 -6.38 0.93
N ARG A 106 -3.88 -7.01 1.54
CA ARG A 106 -4.06 -8.04 2.56
C ARG A 106 -4.05 -7.50 3.98
N SER A 107 -3.76 -6.22 4.20
CA SER A 107 -3.74 -5.64 5.54
C SER A 107 -5.16 -5.35 6.03
N GLU A 108 -5.31 -5.23 7.35
CA GLU A 108 -6.53 -4.70 7.97
C GLU A 108 -6.38 -3.19 8.27
N ALA A 109 -5.46 -2.49 7.59
CA ALA A 109 -5.28 -1.06 7.77
C ALA A 109 -6.52 -0.35 7.23
N LYS A 110 -7.30 0.22 8.15
CA LYS A 110 -8.50 0.97 7.82
C LYS A 110 -8.09 2.43 7.76
N ARG A 111 -8.82 3.25 7.01
CA ARG A 111 -8.62 4.70 7.04
C ARG A 111 -7.26 5.16 6.49
N LEU A 112 -6.80 4.55 5.40
CA LEU A 112 -5.50 4.85 4.79
C LEU A 112 -5.47 6.23 4.13
N HIS A 113 -6.52 6.66 3.44
CA HIS A 113 -6.64 8.01 2.89
C HIS A 113 -6.61 9.05 4.01
N THR A 114 -7.44 8.88 5.04
CA THR A 114 -7.41 9.74 6.22
C THR A 114 -6.02 9.76 6.87
N THR A 115 -5.36 8.60 7.00
CA THR A 115 -4.03 8.49 7.62
C THR A 115 -2.97 9.23 6.81
N ILE A 116 -2.95 9.06 5.49
CA ILE A 116 -2.00 9.74 4.59
C ILE A 116 -2.18 11.24 4.69
N GLU A 117 -3.42 11.73 4.53
CA GLU A 117 -3.70 13.17 4.59
C GLU A 117 -3.34 13.73 5.96
N TYR A 118 -3.75 13.07 7.05
CA TYR A 118 -3.41 13.49 8.40
C TYR A 118 -1.90 13.59 8.65
N VAL A 119 -1.12 12.62 8.16
CA VAL A 119 0.35 12.67 8.27
C VAL A 119 0.93 13.82 7.43
N CYS A 120 0.39 14.05 6.23
CA CYS A 120 0.79 15.14 5.34
C CYS A 120 0.48 16.53 5.92
N SER A 121 -0.71 16.76 6.49
CA SER A 121 -1.11 18.07 7.02
C SER A 121 -0.33 18.45 8.30
N PHE A 122 0.07 17.48 9.13
CA PHE A 122 0.80 17.73 10.39
C PHE A 122 2.32 17.82 10.23
N ARG A 123 2.82 17.83 9.00
CA ARG A 123 4.25 17.86 8.72
C ARG A 123 4.55 19.00 7.75
N ARG A 124 5.25 20.03 8.26
CA ARG A 124 5.95 20.97 7.38
C ARG A 124 6.82 20.14 6.44
N ALA A 125 6.65 20.31 5.13
CA ALA A 125 7.30 19.53 4.08
C ALA A 125 8.83 19.42 4.25
N SER A 126 9.46 20.37 4.95
CA SER A 126 10.89 20.40 5.26
C SER A 126 11.37 19.47 6.38
N ARG A 127 10.49 18.78 7.13
CA ARG A 127 10.89 17.92 8.27
C ARG A 127 10.67 16.42 8.07
N LEU A 128 10.11 15.99 6.92
CA LEU A 128 10.15 14.58 6.56
C LEU A 128 11.51 14.28 5.93
N GLY A 129 12.30 13.40 6.54
CA GLY A 129 13.50 12.87 5.89
C GLY A 129 13.15 12.19 4.56
N GLY A 130 14.07 12.22 3.60
CA GLY A 130 13.82 11.79 2.21
C GLY A 130 13.18 10.40 2.09
N GLU A 131 13.67 9.41 2.82
CA GLU A 131 13.14 8.03 2.80
C GLU A 131 11.70 7.94 3.33
N ARG A 132 11.38 8.67 4.40
CA ARG A 132 10.01 8.67 4.97
C ARG A 132 9.02 9.31 4.01
N HIS A 133 9.45 10.36 3.30
CA HIS A 133 8.62 11.00 2.29
C HIS A 133 8.37 10.04 1.13
N TYR A 134 9.43 9.40 0.65
CA TYR A 134 9.36 8.40 -0.41
C TYR A 134 8.38 7.27 -0.06
N TYR A 135 8.44 6.67 1.15
CA TYR A 135 7.51 5.60 1.52
C TYR A 135 6.06 6.06 1.67
N LEU A 136 5.81 7.32 2.07
CA LEU A 136 4.44 7.86 2.03
C LEU A 136 3.92 7.99 0.60
N VAL A 137 4.76 8.45 -0.32
CA VAL A 137 4.41 8.53 -1.75
C VAL A 137 4.13 7.14 -2.31
N GLN A 138 4.95 6.14 -1.98
CA GLN A 138 4.72 4.76 -2.39
C GLN A 138 3.43 4.17 -1.79
N LEU A 139 3.11 4.49 -0.53
CA LEU A 139 1.84 4.08 0.08
C LEU A 139 0.64 4.72 -0.64
N GLN A 140 0.74 6.01 -0.98
CA GLN A 140 -0.30 6.69 -1.75
C GLN A 140 -0.47 6.06 -3.13
N ALA A 141 0.63 5.71 -3.81
CA ALA A 141 0.59 5.01 -5.08
C ALA A 141 -0.08 3.64 -4.95
N ALA A 142 0.26 2.86 -3.92
CA ALA A 142 -0.34 1.56 -3.66
C ALA A 142 -1.86 1.64 -3.39
N VAL A 143 -2.28 2.61 -2.58
CA VAL A 143 -3.70 2.87 -2.30
C VAL A 143 -4.45 3.26 -3.57
N SER A 144 -3.90 4.19 -4.35
CA SER A 144 -4.48 4.61 -5.63
C SER A 144 -4.59 3.45 -6.62
N PHE A 145 -3.56 2.60 -6.69
CA PHE A 145 -3.55 1.42 -7.54
C PHE A 145 -4.68 0.46 -7.18
N ILE A 146 -4.88 0.13 -5.89
CA ILE A 146 -5.99 -0.73 -5.44
C ILE A 146 -7.33 -0.12 -5.81
N HIS A 147 -7.46 1.20 -5.69
CA HIS A 147 -8.70 1.90 -6.01
C HIS A 147 -9.08 1.81 -7.49
N HIS A 148 -8.11 1.73 -8.39
CA HIS A 148 -8.31 1.69 -9.85
C HIS A 148 -7.97 0.32 -10.48
N MET A 149 -7.62 -0.68 -9.67
CA MET A 149 -7.25 -2.03 -10.13
C MET A 149 -8.38 -2.68 -10.93
N ASP A 150 -8.02 -3.14 -12.12
CA ASP A 150 -8.87 -3.91 -13.03
C ASP A 150 -8.09 -5.11 -13.59
N SER A 151 -8.71 -5.86 -14.51
CA SER A 151 -8.06 -7.01 -15.14
C SER A 151 -6.79 -6.63 -15.93
N SER A 152 -6.70 -5.41 -16.47
CA SER A 152 -5.52 -4.95 -17.22
C SER A 152 -4.34 -4.59 -16.33
N SER A 153 -4.63 -4.33 -15.05
CA SER A 153 -3.65 -4.02 -14.01
C SER A 153 -2.94 -5.26 -13.48
N LEU A 154 -3.42 -6.46 -13.81
CA LEU A 154 -3.01 -7.74 -13.22
C LEU A 154 -2.63 -8.75 -14.30
N THR A 155 -1.70 -9.65 -13.97
CA THR A 155 -1.36 -10.81 -14.79
C THR A 155 -2.41 -11.92 -14.58
N ILE A 156 -3.65 -11.66 -15.01
CA ILE A 156 -4.81 -12.56 -14.93
C ILE A 156 -5.68 -12.39 -16.19
N ASP A 157 -6.36 -13.44 -16.63
CA ASP A 157 -7.31 -13.35 -17.72
C ASP A 157 -8.55 -12.52 -17.32
N ARG A 158 -9.13 -11.78 -18.28
CA ARG A 158 -10.30 -10.93 -18.00
C ARG A 158 -11.51 -11.75 -17.57
N ASP A 159 -11.77 -12.89 -18.20
CA ASP A 159 -12.92 -13.71 -17.84
C ASP A 159 -12.72 -14.35 -16.46
N GLU A 160 -11.47 -14.66 -16.08
CA GLU A 160 -11.14 -15.12 -14.73
C GLU A 160 -11.34 -14.02 -13.69
N PHE A 161 -10.88 -12.80 -13.97
CA PHE A 161 -11.09 -11.64 -13.11
C PHE A 161 -12.58 -11.37 -12.86
N ASP A 162 -13.39 -11.36 -13.92
CA ASP A 162 -14.83 -11.11 -13.83
C ASP A 162 -15.54 -12.21 -13.04
N ARG A 163 -15.13 -13.49 -13.20
CA ARG A 163 -15.65 -14.60 -12.39
C ARG A 163 -15.30 -14.51 -10.90
N CYS A 164 -14.15 -13.92 -10.56
CA CYS A 164 -13.76 -13.76 -9.16
C CYS A 164 -14.41 -12.55 -8.47
N LEU A 165 -14.94 -11.59 -9.23
CA LEU A 165 -15.69 -10.44 -8.71
C LEU A 165 -17.21 -10.68 -8.59
N ALA A 166 -17.75 -11.67 -9.31
CA ALA A 166 -19.16 -12.05 -9.28
C ALA A 166 -19.54 -12.83 -8.00
#